data_AF-A0A958X4I0-F1
#
_entry.id   AF-A0A958X4I0-F1
#
_cell.length_a   1.000
_cell.length_b   1.000
_cell.length_c   1.000
_cell.angle_alpha   90.00
_cell.angle_beta   90.00
_cell.angle_gamma   90.00
#
_symmetry.space_group_name_H-M   'P 1'
#
loop_
_entity.id
_entity.type
_entity.pdbx_description
1 polymer ?
#
loop_
_entity_poly.entity_id
_entity_poly.type
_entity_poly.pdbx_seq_one_letter_code
_entity_poly.pdbx_strand_id
1 'polypeptide(L)'
;MSTLAFGQQLQFNGQLVDTIFITSDRNAYQFDDAGTTIGTAEIISIAFVHVENQYIIDQFYRDEYIQTFRPDTIKHEAKVHKSKIGKKLDLKKIESLLTSLSPRENNPDLFTQIDRTKLKGFLTEKQIRKIAKRHEVNWYFQKKYSSRKQNIEFFKGCKSIDTLKIYLSERFDTAGYVMVTDYSNTINICISTNEAEYRFEGKYPNPIRQPWYNHSDTSQSFGQGMPNLMINQSLYELLPKNFLLKETISYEALVNDYITWYLGRREMKL
;
A
#
# COMPACT_ATOMS: atom_id res chain seq x y z
N MET A 1 27.28 8.60 12.90
CA MET A 1 26.03 8.75 13.66
C MET A 1 25.74 10.24 13.75
N SER A 2 24.87 10.79 12.89
CA SER A 2 24.43 12.18 13.03
C SER A 2 23.30 12.22 14.05
N THR A 3 23.49 13.02 15.08
CA THR A 3 22.44 13.47 15.98
C THR A 3 21.48 14.34 15.17
N LEU A 4 20.30 13.81 14.83
CA LEU A 4 19.22 14.59 14.24
C LEU A 4 18.86 15.74 15.19
N ALA A 5 19.22 16.95 14.79
CA ALA A 5 18.75 18.17 15.45
C ALA A 5 17.24 18.27 15.24
N PHE A 6 16.50 18.52 16.31
CA PHE A 6 15.05 18.73 16.24
C PHE A 6 14.73 19.85 15.23
N GLY A 7 13.88 19.54 14.25
CA GLY A 7 13.31 20.49 13.30
C GLY A 7 14.01 20.59 11.94
N GLN A 8 15.02 19.78 11.64
CA GLN A 8 15.67 19.84 10.32
C GLN A 8 14.72 19.42 9.19
N GLN A 9 14.71 20.19 8.10
CA GLN A 9 14.07 19.80 6.84
C GLN A 9 14.74 18.53 6.31
N LEU A 10 13.94 17.52 5.96
CA LEU A 10 14.45 16.23 5.54
C LEU A 10 14.96 16.30 4.10
N GLN A 11 15.85 15.39 3.76
CA GLN A 11 16.39 15.27 2.40
C GLN A 11 15.89 14.00 1.72
N PHE A 12 15.73 14.09 0.40
CA PHE A 12 15.49 12.95 -0.48
C PHE A 12 16.37 13.11 -1.72
N ASN A 13 17.19 12.10 -2.02
CA ASN A 13 18.21 12.15 -3.08
C ASN A 13 19.12 13.41 -3.02
N GLY A 14 19.48 13.83 -1.81
CA GLY A 14 20.36 14.98 -1.56
C GLY A 14 19.67 16.35 -1.63
N GLN A 15 18.37 16.40 -1.92
CA GLN A 15 17.59 17.63 -2.05
C GLN A 15 16.64 17.82 -0.87
N LEU A 16 16.36 19.06 -0.49
CA LEU A 16 15.46 19.38 0.61
C LEU A 16 14.01 19.10 0.22
N VAL A 17 13.30 18.35 1.06
CA VAL A 17 11.90 17.98 0.82
C VAL A 17 10.99 19.08 1.30
N ASP A 18 10.29 19.73 0.37
CA ASP A 18 9.32 20.79 0.68
C ASP A 18 7.96 20.19 0.98
N THR A 19 7.49 19.28 0.12
CA THR A 19 6.16 18.69 0.23
C THR A 19 6.17 17.19 -0.08
N ILE A 20 5.38 16.43 0.67
CA ILE A 20 5.02 15.05 0.36
C ILE A 20 3.51 15.00 0.16
N PHE A 21 3.09 14.67 -1.04
CA PHE A 21 1.71 14.57 -1.44
C PHE A 21 1.34 13.10 -1.59
N ILE A 22 0.31 12.64 -0.87
CA ILE A 22 -0.16 11.26 -0.94
C ILE A 22 -1.63 11.27 -1.36
N THR A 23 -1.91 10.56 -2.44
CA THR A 23 -3.26 10.39 -2.98
C THR A 23 -3.62 8.92 -2.96
N SER A 24 -4.71 8.57 -2.29
CA SER A 24 -5.38 7.29 -2.52
C SER A 24 -6.57 7.52 -3.43
N ASP A 25 -6.66 6.81 -4.53
CA ASP A 25 -7.77 6.93 -5.49
C ASP A 25 -8.40 5.57 -5.76
N ARG A 26 -9.72 5.56 -5.88
CA ARG A 26 -10.51 4.42 -6.31
C ARG A 26 -11.64 4.88 -7.19
N ASN A 27 -11.68 4.41 -8.43
CA ASN A 27 -12.74 4.74 -9.37
C ASN A 27 -13.13 3.54 -10.24
N ALA A 28 -14.33 3.59 -10.78
CA ALA A 28 -14.87 2.61 -11.70
C ALA A 28 -15.55 3.31 -12.87
N TYR A 29 -15.28 2.82 -14.07
CA TYR A 29 -15.99 3.14 -15.29
C TYR A 29 -17.28 2.32 -15.35
N GLN A 30 -18.37 2.97 -15.75
CA GLN A 30 -19.67 2.36 -15.97
C GLN A 30 -19.89 2.16 -17.47
N PHE A 31 -20.37 0.97 -17.83
CA PHE A 31 -20.78 0.67 -19.19
C PHE A 31 -22.17 1.27 -19.47
N ASP A 32 -22.24 2.59 -19.56
CA ASP A 32 -23.42 3.35 -19.98
C ASP A 32 -23.15 4.18 -21.24
N ASP A 33 -24.20 4.78 -21.80
CA ASP A 33 -24.10 5.59 -23.02
C ASP A 33 -23.30 6.89 -22.82
N ALA A 34 -23.18 7.33 -21.56
CA ALA A 34 -22.51 8.56 -21.16
C ALA A 34 -21.00 8.38 -20.94
N GLY A 35 -20.52 7.13 -20.78
CA GLY A 35 -19.16 6.82 -20.38
C GLY A 35 -18.84 7.33 -18.97
N THR A 36 -19.71 7.02 -18.01
CA THR A 36 -19.62 7.55 -16.65
C THR A 36 -18.48 6.90 -15.86
N THR A 37 -17.64 7.71 -15.21
CA THR A 37 -16.68 7.26 -14.18
C THR A 37 -17.10 7.80 -12.82
N ILE A 38 -17.21 6.92 -11.84
CA ILE A 38 -17.49 7.31 -10.45
C ILE A 38 -16.29 6.97 -9.60
N GLY A 39 -15.83 7.92 -8.80
CA GLY A 39 -14.64 7.73 -7.98
C GLY A 39 -14.67 8.42 -6.63
N THR A 40 -13.75 7.99 -5.81
CA THR A 40 -13.41 8.61 -4.53
C THR A 40 -11.90 8.72 -4.44
N ALA A 41 -11.40 9.91 -4.13
CA ALA A 41 -10.00 10.13 -3.82
C ALA A 41 -9.86 10.70 -2.41
N GLU A 42 -8.82 10.31 -1.69
CA GLU A 42 -8.44 10.90 -0.41
C GLU A 42 -7.00 11.38 -0.51
N ILE A 43 -6.81 12.67 -0.23
CA ILE A 43 -5.60 13.43 -0.54
C ILE A 43 -5.07 14.04 0.74
N ILE A 44 -3.78 13.80 1.04
CA ILE A 44 -3.06 14.45 2.13
C ILE A 44 -1.76 15.08 1.62
N SER A 45 -1.58 16.36 1.91
CA SER A 45 -0.34 17.11 1.65
C SER A 45 0.38 17.35 2.99
N ILE A 46 1.65 17.01 3.03
CA ILE A 46 2.54 17.22 4.17
C ILE A 46 3.62 18.20 3.75
N ALA A 47 3.64 19.40 4.33
CA ALA A 47 4.56 20.46 3.94
C ALA A 47 5.51 20.83 5.09
N PHE A 48 6.74 21.19 4.75
CA PHE A 48 7.69 21.79 5.69
C PHE A 48 7.37 23.28 5.87
N VAL A 49 7.17 23.71 7.11
CA VAL A 49 6.95 25.12 7.45
C VAL A 49 8.23 25.69 8.01
N HIS A 50 8.93 26.50 7.22
CA HIS A 50 10.23 27.07 7.60
C HIS A 50 10.20 27.88 8.90
N VAL A 51 9.15 28.67 9.12
CA VAL A 51 9.01 29.50 10.34
C VAL A 51 8.92 28.65 11.60
N GLU A 52 8.26 27.49 11.50
CA GLU A 52 8.04 26.58 12.62
C GLU A 52 9.07 25.44 12.66
N ASN A 53 9.95 25.37 11.67
CA ASN A 53 10.99 24.37 11.47
C ASN A 53 10.45 22.93 11.64
N GLN A 54 9.32 22.62 11.00
CA GLN A 54 8.64 21.34 11.16
C GLN A 54 7.73 20.99 9.98
N TYR A 55 7.43 19.69 9.83
CA TYR A 55 6.41 19.22 8.89
C TYR A 55 5.02 19.22 9.53
N ILE A 56 4.05 19.73 8.80
CA ILE A 56 2.63 19.72 9.16
C ILE A 56 1.78 19.09 8.06
N ILE A 57 0.57 18.69 8.41
CA ILE A 57 -0.48 18.43 7.42
C ILE A 57 -0.96 19.78 6.87
N ASP A 58 -0.58 20.12 5.65
CA ASP A 58 -1.00 21.35 4.96
C ASP A 58 -2.43 21.22 4.43
N GLN A 59 -2.72 20.10 3.77
CA GLN A 59 -4.04 19.81 3.22
C GLN A 59 -4.44 18.38 3.56
N PHE A 60 -5.73 18.19 3.84
CA PHE A 60 -6.31 16.85 3.94
C PHE A 60 -7.78 16.91 3.59
N TYR A 61 -8.18 16.22 2.53
CA TYR A 61 -9.56 16.22 2.04
C TYR A 61 -9.89 14.93 1.32
N ARG A 62 -11.19 14.67 1.18
CA ARG A 62 -11.75 13.59 0.37
C ARG A 62 -12.60 14.20 -0.73
N ASP A 63 -12.39 13.71 -1.95
CA ASP A 63 -13.16 14.05 -3.12
C ASP A 63 -14.02 12.87 -3.52
N GLU A 64 -15.31 13.13 -3.75
CA GLU A 64 -16.21 12.23 -4.45
C GLU A 64 -16.56 12.87 -5.79
N TYR A 65 -16.43 12.09 -6.87
CA TYR A 65 -16.60 12.63 -8.21
C TYR A 65 -17.37 11.68 -9.14
N ILE A 66 -18.10 12.30 -10.06
CA ILE A 66 -18.76 11.65 -11.18
C ILE A 66 -18.36 12.43 -12.44
N GLN A 67 -17.72 11.75 -13.37
CA GLN A 67 -17.35 12.30 -14.67
C GLN A 67 -18.11 11.56 -15.77
N THR A 68 -18.65 12.26 -16.75
CA THR A 68 -19.24 11.67 -17.96
C THR A 68 -18.47 12.14 -19.18
N PHE A 69 -18.33 11.31 -20.20
CA PHE A 69 -17.71 11.69 -21.48
C PHE A 69 -18.74 12.23 -22.48
N ARG A 70 -20.01 11.81 -22.38
CA ARG A 70 -21.10 12.19 -23.30
C ARG A 70 -22.40 12.55 -22.55
N PRO A 71 -22.71 13.85 -22.35
CA PRO A 71 -21.83 15.00 -22.58
C PRO A 71 -20.64 14.99 -21.61
N ASP A 72 -19.59 15.76 -21.93
CA ASP A 72 -18.48 15.95 -21.00
C ASP A 72 -18.97 16.76 -19.79
N THR A 73 -19.01 16.11 -18.62
CA THR A 73 -19.39 16.77 -17.36
C THR A 73 -18.56 16.23 -16.21
N ILE A 74 -18.28 17.09 -15.24
CA ILE A 74 -17.65 16.72 -13.97
C ILE A 74 -18.51 17.27 -12.84
N LYS A 75 -18.98 16.37 -11.97
CA LYS A 75 -19.55 16.69 -10.67
C LYS A 75 -18.55 16.27 -9.61
N HIS A 76 -18.29 17.16 -8.66
CA HIS A 76 -17.27 16.97 -7.64
C HIS A 76 -17.75 17.54 -6.32
N GLU A 77 -17.56 16.79 -5.24
CA GLU A 77 -17.81 17.20 -3.87
C GLU A 77 -16.56 16.95 -3.02
N ALA A 78 -15.97 18.04 -2.50
CA ALA A 78 -14.81 17.99 -1.62
C ALA A 78 -15.22 18.12 -0.15
N LYS A 79 -14.80 17.15 0.66
CA LYS A 79 -14.92 17.17 2.12
C LYS A 79 -13.56 17.40 2.77
N VAL A 80 -13.34 18.61 3.26
CA VAL A 80 -12.08 18.99 3.92
C VAL A 80 -12.03 18.52 5.38
N HIS A 81 -10.95 17.84 5.75
CA HIS A 81 -10.67 17.39 7.12
C HIS A 81 -9.98 18.48 7.95
N LYS A 82 -10.66 19.63 8.12
CA LYS A 82 -10.11 20.83 8.79
C LYS A 82 -9.47 20.56 10.16
N SER A 83 -10.00 19.61 10.93
CA SER A 83 -9.46 19.24 12.26
C SER A 83 -8.08 18.57 12.23
N LYS A 84 -7.53 18.29 11.05
CA LYS A 84 -6.22 17.67 10.86
C LYS A 84 -5.18 18.64 10.29
N ILE A 85 -5.63 19.68 9.58
CA ILE A 85 -4.75 20.70 8.99
C ILE A 85 -3.99 21.43 10.11
N GLY A 86 -2.71 21.74 9.87
CA GLY A 86 -1.81 22.35 10.84
C GLY A 86 -1.24 21.38 11.89
N LYS A 87 -1.64 20.10 11.87
CA LYS A 87 -1.09 19.13 12.84
C LYS A 87 0.33 18.76 12.48
N LYS A 88 1.21 18.89 13.46
CA LYS A 88 2.59 18.40 13.42
C LYS A 88 2.61 16.89 13.21
N LEU A 89 3.51 16.44 12.35
CA LEU A 89 3.79 15.03 12.14
C LEU A 89 5.09 14.63 12.83
N ASP A 90 5.16 13.37 13.24
CA ASP A 90 6.39 12.79 13.79
C ASP A 90 7.43 12.68 12.67
N LEU A 91 8.52 13.43 12.81
CA LEU A 91 9.60 13.49 11.83
C LEU A 91 10.15 12.10 11.48
N LYS A 92 10.21 11.19 12.47
CA LYS A 92 10.71 9.83 12.25
C LYS A 92 9.83 9.02 11.30
N LYS A 93 8.52 9.29 11.27
CA LYS A 93 7.60 8.61 10.34
C LYS A 93 7.81 9.08 8.91
N ILE A 94 8.06 10.38 8.74
CA ILE A 94 8.36 10.96 7.43
C ILE A 94 9.71 10.45 6.94
N GLU A 95 10.74 10.49 7.79
CA GLU A 95 12.07 9.96 7.50
C GLU A 95 12.04 8.47 7.14
N SER A 96 11.25 7.66 7.87
CA SER A 96 11.05 6.25 7.54
C SER A 96 10.46 6.05 6.14
N LEU A 97 9.47 6.87 5.77
CA LEU A 97 8.88 6.83 4.43
C LEU A 97 9.92 7.20 3.37
N LEU A 98 10.60 8.33 3.52
CA LEU A 98 11.62 8.79 2.57
C LEU A 98 12.74 7.74 2.41
N THR A 99 13.25 7.20 3.52
CA THR A 99 14.29 6.17 3.51
C THR A 99 13.84 4.86 2.85
N SER A 100 12.54 4.55 2.91
CA SER A 100 11.97 3.39 2.23
C SER A 100 11.80 3.60 0.72
N LEU A 101 11.62 4.84 0.27
CA LEU A 101 11.47 5.21 -1.13
C LEU A 101 12.80 5.48 -1.83
N SER A 102 13.87 5.72 -1.07
CA SER A 102 15.20 5.95 -1.65
C SER A 102 15.68 4.74 -2.46
N PRO A 103 16.25 4.96 -3.66
CA PRO A 103 16.85 3.89 -4.44
C PRO A 103 17.94 3.19 -3.60
N ARG A 104 17.83 1.88 -3.43
CA ARG A 104 18.88 1.09 -2.78
C ARG A 104 19.65 0.34 -3.86
N GLU A 105 20.98 0.42 -3.80
CA GLU A 105 21.86 -0.38 -4.67
C GLU A 105 21.58 -1.88 -4.53
N ASN A 106 21.10 -2.32 -3.36
CA ASN A 106 20.62 -3.66 -3.10
C ASN A 106 19.27 -3.58 -2.37
N ASN A 107 18.18 -4.03 -3.01
CA ASN A 107 16.92 -4.24 -2.31
C ASN A 107 17.11 -5.37 -1.29
N PRO A 108 17.01 -5.11 0.03
CA PRO A 108 17.20 -6.15 1.03
C PRO A 108 16.10 -7.20 0.89
N ASP A 109 16.45 -8.46 1.15
CA ASP A 109 15.52 -9.58 1.18
C ASP A 109 14.22 -9.19 1.90
N LEU A 110 13.07 -9.29 1.22
CA LEU A 110 11.75 -8.92 1.74
C LEU A 110 11.44 -9.60 3.07
N PHE A 111 12.00 -10.80 3.30
CA PHE A 111 11.85 -11.51 4.55
C PHE A 111 12.45 -10.74 5.75
N THR A 112 13.54 -9.99 5.53
CA THR A 112 14.18 -9.16 6.56
C THR A 112 13.39 -7.91 6.92
N GLN A 113 12.43 -7.51 6.08
CA GLN A 113 11.63 -6.31 6.24
C GLN A 113 10.36 -6.53 7.08
N ILE A 114 10.08 -7.77 7.49
CA ILE A 114 8.84 -8.14 8.18
C ILE A 114 9.07 -8.32 9.67
N ASP A 115 8.25 -7.66 10.48
CA ASP A 115 8.15 -7.96 11.90
C ASP A 115 7.44 -9.31 12.11
N ARG A 116 8.25 -10.32 12.41
CA ARG A 116 7.80 -11.70 12.65
C ARG A 116 6.84 -11.82 13.83
N THR A 117 6.96 -10.95 14.84
CA THR A 117 6.09 -10.96 16.01
C THR A 117 4.72 -10.42 15.65
N LYS A 118 4.66 -9.30 14.92
CA LYS A 118 3.40 -8.76 14.36
C LYS A 118 2.74 -9.78 13.44
N LEU A 119 3.50 -10.39 12.52
CA LEU A 119 2.97 -11.37 11.57
C LEU A 119 2.36 -12.59 12.28
N LYS A 120 3.04 -13.15 13.30
CA LYS A 120 2.50 -14.25 14.12
C LYS A 120 1.20 -13.88 14.82
N GLY A 121 1.04 -12.61 15.22
CA GLY A 121 -0.20 -12.10 15.82
C GLY A 121 -1.40 -12.19 14.89
N PHE A 122 -1.21 -12.00 13.59
CA PHE A 122 -2.29 -12.11 12.59
C PHE A 122 -2.44 -13.53 12.03
N LEU A 123 -1.36 -14.30 11.92
CA LEU A 123 -1.34 -15.65 11.34
C LEU A 123 -1.83 -16.73 12.33
N THR A 124 -3.10 -16.60 12.73
CA THR A 124 -3.77 -17.51 13.67
C THR A 124 -4.64 -18.54 12.95
N GLU A 125 -4.99 -19.66 13.60
CA GLU A 125 -5.94 -20.63 12.99
C GLU A 125 -7.31 -20.00 12.72
N LYS A 126 -7.72 -19.07 13.60
CA LYS A 126 -8.96 -18.31 13.44
C LYS A 126 -8.92 -17.50 12.14
N GLN A 127 -7.81 -16.80 11.87
CA GLN A 127 -7.66 -16.02 10.65
C GLN A 127 -7.60 -16.93 9.42
N ILE A 128 -6.85 -18.04 9.48
CA ILE A 128 -6.76 -19.02 8.39
C ILE A 128 -8.15 -19.56 8.03
N ARG A 129 -8.96 -19.94 9.03
CA ARG A 129 -10.34 -20.40 8.82
C ARG A 129 -11.25 -19.31 8.26
N LYS A 130 -11.08 -18.06 8.72
CA LYS A 130 -11.83 -16.89 8.23
C LYS A 130 -11.56 -16.66 6.73
N ILE A 131 -10.29 -16.68 6.32
CA ILE A 131 -9.92 -16.54 4.91
C ILE A 131 -10.40 -17.73 4.09
N ALA A 132 -10.18 -18.96 4.56
CA ALA A 132 -10.70 -20.15 3.89
C ALA A 132 -12.22 -20.14 3.70
N LYS A 133 -12.98 -19.60 4.66
CA LYS A 133 -14.44 -19.43 4.51
C LYS A 133 -14.79 -18.40 3.43
N ARG A 134 -14.05 -17.29 3.34
CA ARG A 134 -14.26 -16.26 2.30
C ARG A 134 -14.01 -16.79 0.90
N HIS A 135 -13.10 -17.76 0.76
CA HIS A 135 -12.78 -18.44 -0.49
C HIS A 135 -13.50 -19.80 -0.62
N GLU A 136 -14.56 -20.06 0.15
CA GLU A 136 -15.39 -21.28 0.04
C GLU A 136 -14.64 -22.63 0.20
N VAL A 137 -13.43 -22.63 0.79
CA VAL A 137 -12.60 -23.82 1.03
C VAL A 137 -12.61 -24.30 2.48
N ASN A 138 -13.53 -23.77 3.30
CA ASN A 138 -13.65 -24.16 4.70
C ASN A 138 -14.08 -25.64 4.91
N TRP A 139 -14.67 -26.26 3.88
CA TRP A 139 -15.08 -27.67 3.88
C TRP A 139 -13.89 -28.58 4.22
N TYR A 140 -12.68 -28.23 3.79
CA TYR A 140 -11.47 -29.00 4.04
C TYR A 140 -11.26 -29.29 5.52
N PHE A 141 -11.60 -28.34 6.40
CA PHE A 141 -11.37 -28.49 7.84
C PHE A 141 -12.48 -29.23 8.58
N GLN A 142 -13.54 -29.66 7.91
CA GLN A 142 -14.62 -30.42 8.53
C GLN A 142 -14.21 -31.89 8.66
N LYS A 143 -14.71 -32.57 9.70
CA LYS A 143 -14.37 -33.97 10.01
C LYS A 143 -14.65 -34.94 8.85
N LYS A 144 -15.61 -34.60 7.98
CA LYS A 144 -15.97 -35.40 6.79
C LYS A 144 -14.85 -35.41 5.74
N TYR A 145 -14.02 -34.38 5.69
CA TYR A 145 -13.03 -34.16 4.62
C TYR A 145 -11.58 -34.22 5.10
N SER A 146 -11.32 -33.89 6.37
CA SER A 146 -9.98 -34.01 6.97
C SER A 146 -10.00 -34.52 8.39
N SER A 147 -9.03 -35.38 8.69
CA SER A 147 -8.71 -35.82 10.04
C SER A 147 -8.14 -34.67 10.90
N ARG A 148 -8.19 -34.84 12.22
CA ARG A 148 -7.55 -33.91 13.16
C ARG A 148 -6.05 -33.75 12.89
N LYS A 149 -5.36 -34.84 12.52
CA LYS A 149 -3.92 -34.83 12.21
C LYS A 149 -3.62 -33.99 10.96
N GLN A 150 -4.37 -34.21 9.88
CA GLN A 150 -4.24 -33.42 8.65
C GLN A 150 -4.50 -31.93 8.89
N ASN A 151 -5.52 -31.59 9.68
CA ASN A 151 -5.79 -30.20 10.05
C ASN A 151 -4.62 -29.57 10.82
N ILE A 152 -4.04 -30.29 11.79
CA ILE A 152 -2.86 -29.80 12.54
C ILE A 152 -1.67 -29.58 11.61
N GLU A 153 -1.39 -30.51 10.71
CA GLU A 153 -0.30 -30.39 9.73
C GLU A 153 -0.52 -29.22 8.78
N PHE A 154 -1.76 -29.01 8.32
CA PHE A 154 -2.13 -27.85 7.50
C PHE A 154 -1.83 -26.53 8.23
N PHE A 155 -2.31 -26.37 9.46
CA PHE A 155 -2.09 -25.13 10.22
C PHE A 155 -0.61 -24.92 10.55
N LYS A 156 0.15 -25.99 10.83
CA LYS A 156 1.60 -25.90 11.04
C LYS A 156 2.32 -25.46 9.78
N GLY A 157 1.96 -26.04 8.63
CA GLY A 157 2.54 -25.67 7.33
C GLY A 157 2.23 -24.22 6.97
N CYS A 158 0.98 -23.79 7.12
CA CYS A 158 0.57 -22.40 6.86
C CYS A 158 1.24 -21.40 7.83
N LYS A 159 1.65 -21.83 9.02
CA LYS A 159 2.38 -20.99 9.98
C LYS A 159 3.90 -21.08 9.85
N SER A 160 4.41 -21.85 8.88
CA SER A 160 5.83 -22.10 8.72
C SER A 160 6.55 -20.86 8.18
N ILE A 161 7.68 -20.54 8.79
CA ILE A 161 8.56 -19.47 8.34
C ILE A 161 9.11 -19.77 6.94
N ASP A 162 9.43 -21.03 6.65
CA ASP A 162 9.99 -21.41 5.35
C ASP A 162 8.95 -21.24 4.24
N THR A 163 7.69 -21.56 4.53
CA THR A 163 6.58 -21.30 3.61
C THR A 163 6.37 -19.82 3.37
N LEU A 164 6.52 -18.97 4.40
CA LEU A 164 6.46 -17.52 4.24
C LEU A 164 7.61 -16.99 3.35
N LYS A 165 8.83 -17.52 3.50
CA LYS A 165 9.96 -17.14 2.63
C LYS A 165 9.67 -17.43 1.16
N ILE A 166 9.12 -18.62 0.88
CA ILE A 166 8.73 -19.01 -0.48
C ILE A 166 7.68 -18.05 -1.06
N TYR A 167 6.66 -17.70 -0.26
CA TYR A 167 5.67 -16.71 -0.68
C TYR A 167 6.33 -15.37 -1.05
N LEU A 168 7.21 -14.83 -0.21
CA LEU A 168 7.84 -13.53 -0.48
C LEU A 168 8.75 -13.54 -1.70
N SER A 169 9.41 -14.67 -1.99
CA SER A 169 10.25 -14.79 -3.19
C SER A 169 9.47 -14.94 -4.49
N GLU A 170 8.24 -15.47 -4.42
CA GLU A 170 7.43 -15.79 -5.61
C GLU A 170 6.29 -14.80 -5.87
N ARG A 171 5.81 -14.06 -4.85
CA ARG A 171 4.52 -13.35 -4.94
C ARG A 171 4.56 -12.08 -5.78
N PHE A 172 5.67 -11.35 -5.76
CA PHE A 172 5.74 -9.99 -6.31
C PHE A 172 6.55 -9.98 -7.60
N ASP A 173 5.84 -9.85 -8.72
CA ASP A 173 6.44 -9.73 -10.04
C ASP A 173 6.88 -8.28 -10.30
N THR A 174 8.12 -8.09 -10.73
CA THR A 174 8.71 -6.79 -11.08
C THR A 174 8.77 -6.53 -12.58
N ALA A 175 8.37 -7.48 -13.43
CA ALA A 175 8.50 -7.39 -14.88
C ALA A 175 7.68 -6.24 -15.49
N GLY A 176 6.71 -5.70 -14.76
CA GLY A 176 5.82 -4.65 -15.23
C GLY A 176 4.83 -5.19 -16.26
N TYR A 177 3.54 -4.95 -16.06
CA TYR A 177 2.51 -5.39 -16.99
C TYR A 177 1.37 -4.37 -17.05
N VAL A 178 0.75 -4.27 -18.22
CA VAL A 178 -0.45 -3.45 -18.42
C VAL A 178 -1.65 -4.32 -18.15
N MET A 179 -2.49 -3.93 -17.18
CA MET A 179 -3.84 -4.47 -17.07
C MET A 179 -4.83 -3.40 -17.50
N VAL A 180 -5.61 -3.73 -18.52
CA VAL A 180 -6.77 -2.93 -18.93
C VAL A 180 -7.93 -3.36 -18.05
N THR A 181 -8.41 -2.43 -17.24
CA THR A 181 -9.57 -2.61 -16.36
C THR A 181 -10.38 -1.33 -16.37
N ASP A 182 -11.69 -1.49 -16.24
CA ASP A 182 -12.68 -0.47 -15.94
C ASP A 182 -12.58 0.06 -14.50
N TYR A 183 -11.56 -0.34 -13.73
CA TYR A 183 -11.43 -0.02 -12.31
C TYR A 183 -10.02 0.45 -11.97
N SER A 184 -9.89 1.69 -11.50
CA SER A 184 -8.65 2.21 -10.92
C SER A 184 -8.69 2.09 -9.40
N ASN A 185 -7.57 1.70 -8.81
CA ASN A 185 -7.44 1.57 -7.37
C ASN A 185 -5.96 1.70 -7.00
N THR A 186 -5.53 2.88 -6.58
CA THR A 186 -4.11 3.25 -6.46
C THR A 186 -3.81 4.07 -5.21
N ILE A 187 -2.57 3.99 -4.75
CA ILE A 187 -1.97 4.93 -3.80
C ILE A 187 -0.75 5.53 -4.50
N ASN A 188 -0.73 6.84 -4.65
CA ASN A 188 0.35 7.60 -5.25
C ASN A 188 1.05 8.45 -4.19
N ILE A 189 2.36 8.56 -4.30
CA ILE A 189 3.20 9.43 -3.48
C ILE A 189 3.97 10.33 -4.44
N CYS A 190 3.87 11.64 -4.26
CA CYS A 190 4.73 12.62 -4.91
C CYS A 190 5.58 13.31 -3.83
N ILE A 191 6.89 13.31 -4.00
CA ILE A 191 7.82 14.08 -3.18
C ILE A 191 8.28 15.25 -4.03
N SER A 192 7.94 16.46 -3.62
CA SER A 192 8.40 17.70 -4.26
C SER A 192 9.54 18.29 -3.43
N THR A 193 10.64 18.57 -4.11
CA THR A 193 11.82 19.26 -3.57
C THR A 193 11.95 20.63 -4.24
N ASN A 194 12.99 21.36 -3.85
CA ASN A 194 13.37 22.63 -4.47
C ASN A 194 13.80 22.48 -5.95
N GLU A 195 14.08 21.26 -6.42
CA GLU A 195 14.72 20.99 -7.71
C GLU A 195 14.02 19.92 -8.55
N ALA A 196 13.25 19.01 -7.95
CA ALA A 196 12.69 17.86 -8.63
C ALA A 196 11.38 17.36 -8.00
N GLU A 197 10.68 16.51 -8.76
CA GLU A 197 9.55 15.72 -8.27
C GLU A 197 9.84 14.23 -8.42
N TYR A 198 9.54 13.47 -7.38
CA TYR A 198 9.68 12.02 -7.37
C TYR A 198 8.32 11.36 -7.17
N ARG A 199 7.96 10.42 -8.05
CA ARG A 199 6.62 9.85 -8.12
C ARG A 199 6.65 8.34 -7.93
N PHE A 200 5.83 7.85 -7.02
CA PHE A 200 5.72 6.44 -6.68
C PHE A 200 4.26 5.99 -6.69
N GLU A 201 4.00 4.80 -7.23
CA GLU A 201 2.65 4.25 -7.38
C GLU A 201 2.56 2.82 -6.83
N GLY A 202 1.59 2.59 -5.94
CA GLY A 202 1.16 1.26 -5.53
C GLY A 202 -0.26 1.02 -6.03
N LYS A 203 -0.46 0.05 -6.93
CA LYS A 203 -1.74 -0.13 -7.65
C LYS A 203 -2.35 -1.52 -7.51
N TYR A 204 -3.63 -1.66 -7.82
CA TYR A 204 -4.29 -2.95 -8.08
C TYR A 204 -3.93 -3.39 -9.51
N PRO A 205 -3.88 -4.71 -9.81
CA PRO A 205 -4.10 -5.86 -8.93
C PRO A 205 -2.86 -6.36 -8.18
N ASN A 206 -1.82 -5.55 -8.09
CA ASN A 206 -0.63 -5.94 -7.36
C ASN A 206 -0.97 -6.31 -5.91
N PRO A 207 -0.60 -7.53 -5.46
CA PRO A 207 -0.89 -8.00 -4.11
C PRO A 207 -0.31 -7.02 -3.12
N ILE A 208 -1.13 -6.54 -2.17
CA ILE A 208 -0.75 -5.53 -1.17
C ILE A 208 0.00 -4.31 -1.75
N ARG A 209 -0.28 -3.95 -3.01
CA ARG A 209 0.36 -2.85 -3.76
C ARG A 209 1.84 -3.05 -4.07
N GLN A 210 2.32 -4.29 -4.12
CA GLN A 210 3.71 -4.62 -4.39
C GLN A 210 3.89 -5.29 -5.77
N PRO A 211 4.91 -4.92 -6.54
CA PRO A 211 5.88 -3.86 -6.24
C PRO A 211 5.27 -2.46 -6.29
N TRP A 212 5.92 -1.51 -5.62
CA TRP A 212 5.72 -0.08 -5.91
C TRP A 212 6.44 0.26 -7.22
N TYR A 213 5.88 1.16 -8.02
CA TYR A 213 6.54 1.63 -9.25
C TYR A 213 7.09 3.02 -9.04
N ASN A 214 8.37 3.21 -9.35
CA ASN A 214 9.01 4.52 -9.38
C ASN A 214 8.91 5.12 -10.79
N HIS A 215 8.20 6.23 -10.91
CA HIS A 215 7.94 6.98 -12.14
C HIS A 215 8.74 8.29 -12.21
N SER A 216 9.79 8.42 -11.39
CA SER A 216 10.62 9.64 -11.35
C SER A 216 11.49 9.80 -12.59
N ASP A 217 11.79 8.70 -13.30
CA ASP A 217 12.46 8.72 -14.60
C ASP A 217 11.42 8.69 -15.73
N THR A 218 11.16 9.85 -16.33
CA THR A 218 10.17 9.99 -17.41
C THR A 218 10.62 9.39 -18.74
N SER A 219 11.87 8.93 -18.86
CA SER A 219 12.35 8.24 -20.07
C SER A 219 11.84 6.80 -20.15
N GLN A 220 11.36 6.22 -19.04
CA GLN A 220 10.83 4.86 -19.00
C GLN A 220 9.32 4.88 -19.21
N SER A 221 8.84 4.13 -20.20
CA SER A 221 7.40 3.97 -20.46
C SER A 221 6.66 3.26 -19.32
N PHE A 222 7.39 2.46 -18.54
CA PHE A 222 6.88 1.77 -17.36
C PHE A 222 7.76 2.15 -16.17
N GLY A 223 7.15 2.57 -15.06
CA GLY A 223 7.90 2.84 -13.84
C GLY A 223 8.69 1.62 -13.37
N GLN A 224 9.81 1.86 -12.71
CA GLN A 224 10.68 0.80 -12.20
C GLN A 224 10.04 0.11 -10.99
N GLY A 225 9.83 -1.22 -11.08
CA GLY A 225 9.29 -2.02 -9.99
C GLY A 225 10.25 -2.13 -8.80
N MET A 226 9.76 -1.78 -7.61
CA MET A 226 10.49 -1.77 -6.35
C MET A 226 9.73 -2.58 -5.28
N PRO A 227 10.00 -3.89 -5.14
CA PRO A 227 9.50 -4.67 -4.02
C PRO A 227 10.10 -4.16 -2.71
N ASN A 228 9.27 -3.51 -1.89
CA ASN A 228 9.71 -2.95 -0.62
C ASN A 228 8.53 -2.80 0.36
N LEU A 229 8.43 -3.75 1.30
CA LEU A 229 7.37 -3.78 2.31
C LEU A 229 7.52 -2.66 3.35
N MET A 230 8.71 -2.05 3.48
CA MET A 230 8.89 -0.91 4.38
C MET A 230 8.14 0.33 3.91
N ILE A 231 7.85 0.46 2.61
CA ILE A 231 7.00 1.55 2.09
C ILE A 231 5.60 1.39 2.67
N ASN A 232 5.02 0.19 2.58
CA ASN A 232 3.69 -0.11 3.13
C ASN A 232 3.62 0.17 4.64
N GLN A 233 4.64 -0.27 5.40
CA GLN A 233 4.69 -0.08 6.84
C GLN A 233 4.80 1.41 7.21
N SER A 234 5.71 2.14 6.58
CA SER A 234 5.91 3.57 6.83
C SER A 234 4.66 4.38 6.47
N LEU A 235 4.03 4.10 5.33
CA LEU A 235 2.77 4.72 4.94
C LEU A 235 1.64 4.39 5.92
N TYR A 236 1.49 3.14 6.34
CA TYR A 236 0.44 2.75 7.28
C TYR A 236 0.59 3.47 8.63
N GLU A 237 1.82 3.73 9.08
CA GLU A 237 2.07 4.45 10.33
C GLU A 237 1.94 5.97 10.21
N LEU A 238 2.22 6.53 9.02
CA LEU A 238 2.11 7.95 8.70
C LEU A 238 0.65 8.38 8.48
N LEU A 239 -0.13 7.58 7.75
CA LEU A 239 -1.46 7.96 7.28
C LEU A 239 -2.52 7.96 8.41
N PRO A 240 -3.54 8.84 8.33
CA PRO A 240 -4.69 8.83 9.23
C PRO A 240 -5.42 7.47 9.27
N LYS A 241 -6.05 7.12 10.40
CA LYS A 241 -6.70 5.80 10.59
C LYS A 241 -7.71 5.43 9.50
N ASN A 242 -8.50 6.38 9.01
CA ASN A 242 -9.57 6.13 8.04
C ASN A 242 -9.21 6.56 6.62
N PHE A 243 -7.91 6.76 6.35
CA PHE A 243 -7.45 7.13 5.02
C PHE A 243 -7.77 6.02 4.01
N LEU A 244 -8.26 6.41 2.83
CA LEU A 244 -8.69 5.51 1.77
C LEU A 244 -7.56 4.53 1.41
N LEU A 245 -7.94 3.27 1.16
CA LEU A 245 -7.05 2.14 0.87
C LEU A 245 -5.94 1.82 1.90
N LYS A 246 -5.82 2.55 3.01
CA LYS A 246 -4.79 2.32 4.03
C LYS A 246 -4.77 0.87 4.53
N GLU A 247 -5.92 0.26 4.72
CA GLU A 247 -5.99 -1.14 5.18
C GLU A 247 -5.43 -2.14 4.15
N THR A 248 -5.35 -1.77 2.86
CA THR A 248 -4.80 -2.63 1.79
C THR A 248 -3.27 -2.77 1.83
N ILE A 249 -2.59 -1.91 2.60
CA ILE A 249 -1.13 -1.95 2.82
C ILE A 249 -0.78 -2.37 4.26
N SER A 250 -1.75 -2.86 5.03
CA SER A 250 -1.56 -3.29 6.42
C SER A 250 -0.85 -4.65 6.54
N TYR A 251 -0.34 -4.95 7.75
CA TYR A 251 0.14 -6.30 8.10
C TYR A 251 -0.98 -7.35 7.98
N GLU A 252 -2.24 -6.99 8.29
CA GLU A 252 -3.36 -7.92 8.11
C GLU A 252 -3.59 -8.22 6.63
N ALA A 253 -3.46 -7.23 5.74
CA ALA A 253 -3.57 -7.44 4.29
C ALA A 253 -2.49 -8.38 3.75
N LEU A 254 -1.22 -8.20 4.20
CA LEU A 254 -0.12 -9.11 3.87
C LEU A 254 -0.42 -10.55 4.32
N VAL A 255 -0.90 -10.74 5.55
CA VAL A 255 -1.23 -12.08 6.06
C VAL A 255 -2.43 -12.68 5.34
N ASN A 256 -3.43 -11.87 4.97
CA ASN A 256 -4.57 -12.36 4.20
C ASN A 256 -4.15 -12.84 2.82
N ASP A 257 -3.35 -12.04 2.10
CA ASP A 257 -2.83 -12.41 0.79
C ASP A 257 -1.96 -13.68 0.87
N TYR A 258 -1.08 -13.77 1.88
CA TYR A 258 -0.28 -14.97 2.14
C TYR A 258 -1.14 -16.23 2.36
N ILE A 259 -2.21 -16.13 3.17
CA ILE A 259 -3.11 -17.28 3.42
C ILE A 259 -3.84 -17.65 2.13
N THR A 260 -4.32 -16.67 1.35
CA THR A 260 -4.97 -16.93 0.05
C THR A 260 -4.02 -17.63 -0.92
N TRP A 261 -2.77 -17.15 -1.03
CA TRP A 261 -1.74 -17.82 -1.82
C TRP A 261 -1.47 -19.25 -1.34
N TYR A 262 -1.40 -19.47 -0.02
CA TYR A 262 -1.16 -20.79 0.56
C TYR A 262 -2.28 -21.79 0.25
N LEU A 263 -3.54 -21.33 0.29
CA LEU A 263 -4.70 -22.12 -0.08
C LEU A 263 -4.66 -22.48 -1.58
N GLY A 264 -4.36 -21.50 -2.44
CA GLY A 264 -4.23 -21.71 -3.88
C GLY A 264 -3.10 -22.68 -4.27
N ARG A 265 -1.93 -22.58 -3.62
CA ARG A 265 -0.79 -23.49 -3.84
C ARG A 265 -1.12 -24.96 -3.53
N ARG A 266 -2.12 -25.22 -2.71
CA ARG A 266 -2.58 -26.57 -2.36
C ARG A 266 -3.73 -27.06 -3.25
N GLU A 267 -3.98 -26.38 -4.37
CA GLU A 267 -5.06 -26.68 -5.33
C GLU A 267 -6.46 -26.72 -4.68
N MET A 268 -6.61 -26.02 -3.56
CA MET A 268 -7.90 -25.83 -2.93
C MET A 268 -8.60 -24.77 -3.77
N LYS A 269 -9.54 -25.22 -4.63
CA LYS A 269 -10.26 -24.38 -5.62
C LYS A 269 -10.53 -22.97 -5.05
N LEU A 270 -9.95 -21.96 -5.69
CA LEU A 270 -10.19 -20.53 -5.44
C LEU A 270 -11.21 -19.99 -6.45
#